data_AF-A0A2P4YIZ6-F1
#
_entry.id   AF-A0A2P4YIZ6-F1
#
_cell.length_a   1.000
_cell.length_b   1.000
_cell.length_c   1.000
_cell.angle_alpha   90.00
_cell.angle_beta   90.00
_cell.angle_gamma   90.00
#
_symmetry.space_group_name_H-M   'P 1'
#
loop_
_entity.id
_entity.type
_entity.pdbx_description
1 polymer ?
#
loop_
_entity_poly.entity_id
_entity_poly.type
_entity_poly.pdbx_seq_one_letter_code
_entity_poly.pdbx_strand_id
1 'polypeptide(L)'
;MSLRSERVEHFIRTYHKYSFVHIAGYNKPYYVAAHDAWKLIEHHGVEAIVDDDLTSRILLLGGNGWAGVMSALTASALAGSSSHATFFTLAAFTLCYTTISLATQVIAAVIKTLFVCFAENPGRLSQLHPLIYHRFVRLAELKSFRDHKTPGSTPA
;
A
#
# COMPACT_ATOMS: atom_id res chain seq x y z
N MET A 1 -21.65 22.94 10.59
CA MET A 1 -20.37 22.40 10.11
C MET A 1 -20.36 20.86 9.99
N SER A 2 -21.45 20.13 10.30
CA SER A 2 -21.50 18.65 10.18
C SER A 2 -21.85 18.12 8.77
N LEU A 3 -22.64 18.83 7.96
CA LEU A 3 -22.98 18.40 6.59
C LEU A 3 -21.76 18.21 5.66
N ARG A 4 -20.66 18.92 5.94
CA ARG A 4 -19.41 18.75 5.20
C ARG A 4 -18.68 17.48 5.62
N SER A 5 -18.80 17.06 6.89
CA SER A 5 -18.20 15.80 7.34
C SER A 5 -19.00 14.60 6.84
N GLU A 6 -20.33 14.64 6.83
CA GLU A 6 -21.14 13.52 6.32
C GLU A 6 -20.87 13.22 4.84
N ARG A 7 -20.73 14.25 4.00
CA ARG A 7 -20.43 14.05 2.57
C ARG A 7 -19.02 13.50 2.35
N VAL A 8 -18.06 13.94 3.16
CA VAL A 8 -16.68 13.45 3.16
C VAL A 8 -16.62 12.01 3.65
N GLU A 9 -17.34 11.69 4.72
CA GLU A 9 -17.42 10.34 5.27
C GLU A 9 -18.10 9.38 4.28
N HIS A 10 -19.17 9.82 3.62
CA HIS A 10 -19.81 9.05 2.56
C HIS A 10 -18.89 8.84 1.35
N PHE A 11 -18.11 9.87 0.98
CA PHE A 11 -17.09 9.75 -0.07
C PHE A 11 -15.97 8.77 0.32
N ILE A 12 -15.45 8.84 1.54
CA ILE A 12 -14.40 7.93 2.04
C ILE A 12 -14.92 6.48 2.13
N ARG A 13 -16.17 6.30 2.58
CA ARG A 13 -16.86 5.00 2.61
C ARG A 13 -17.03 4.42 1.21
N THR A 14 -17.34 5.28 0.23
CA THR A 14 -17.59 4.84 -1.15
C THR A 14 -16.28 4.54 -1.90
N TYR A 15 -15.24 5.37 -1.75
CA TYR A 15 -13.99 5.27 -2.52
C TYR A 15 -12.87 4.54 -1.77
N HIS A 16 -13.22 3.46 -1.10
CA HIS A 16 -12.31 2.79 -0.20
C HIS A 16 -11.31 1.90 -0.96
N LYS A 17 -10.00 2.02 -0.72
CA LYS A 17 -8.96 1.25 -1.46
C LYS A 17 -9.13 -0.28 -1.33
N TYR A 18 -9.72 -0.75 -0.23
CA TYR A 18 -9.97 -2.18 0.04
C TYR A 18 -11.23 -2.74 -0.67
N SER A 19 -12.06 -1.89 -1.27
CA SER A 19 -13.21 -2.32 -2.09
C SER A 19 -12.78 -3.21 -3.25
N PHE A 20 -11.67 -2.89 -3.91
CA PHE A 20 -11.13 -3.68 -5.03
C PHE A 20 -10.77 -5.12 -4.65
N VAL A 21 -10.34 -5.34 -3.41
CA VAL A 21 -10.06 -6.68 -2.88
C VAL A 21 -11.36 -7.50 -2.77
N HIS A 22 -12.42 -6.88 -2.25
CA HIS A 22 -13.74 -7.53 -2.13
C HIS A 22 -14.37 -7.81 -3.50
N ILE A 23 -14.17 -6.94 -4.47
CA ILE A 23 -14.61 -7.17 -5.86
C ILE A 23 -13.85 -8.35 -6.46
N ALA A 24 -12.54 -8.40 -6.28
CA ALA A 24 -11.70 -9.48 -6.78
C ALA A 24 -12.00 -10.84 -6.12
N GLY A 25 -12.29 -10.86 -4.81
CA GLY A 25 -12.54 -12.10 -4.05
C GLY A 25 -13.98 -12.62 -4.15
N TYR A 26 -14.96 -11.72 -4.16
CA TYR A 26 -16.38 -12.08 -4.01
C TYR A 26 -17.26 -11.73 -5.21
N ASN A 27 -16.71 -11.07 -6.25
CA ASN A 27 -17.43 -10.66 -7.46
C ASN A 27 -18.74 -9.90 -7.16
N LYS A 28 -18.65 -8.96 -6.20
CA LYS A 28 -19.76 -8.09 -5.77
C LYS A 28 -19.69 -6.73 -6.48
N PRO A 29 -20.82 -6.02 -6.65
CA PRO A 29 -20.80 -4.66 -7.17
C PRO A 29 -20.02 -3.72 -6.23
N TYR A 30 -19.33 -2.72 -6.81
CA TYR A 30 -18.41 -1.81 -6.11
C TYR A 30 -19.00 -1.19 -4.85
N TYR A 31 -20.26 -0.74 -4.90
CA TYR A 31 -20.94 -0.11 -3.77
C TYR A 31 -21.07 -1.04 -2.56
N VAL A 32 -21.43 -2.31 -2.78
CA VAL A 32 -21.56 -3.31 -1.70
C VAL A 32 -20.19 -3.68 -1.15
N ALA A 33 -19.20 -3.85 -2.04
CA ALA A 33 -17.82 -4.14 -1.67
C ALA A 33 -17.17 -3.02 -0.84
N ALA A 34 -17.45 -1.75 -1.17
CA ALA A 34 -16.95 -0.60 -0.43
C ALA A 34 -17.54 -0.52 0.99
N HIS A 35 -18.83 -0.80 1.12
CA HIS A 35 -19.50 -0.82 2.42
C HIS A 35 -19.03 -2.00 3.32
N ASP A 36 -18.85 -3.19 2.75
CA ASP A 36 -18.28 -4.34 3.46
C ASP A 36 -16.85 -4.06 3.91
N ALA A 37 -16.02 -3.49 3.04
CA ALA A 37 -14.65 -3.09 3.38
C ALA A 37 -14.61 -2.03 4.49
N TRP A 38 -15.51 -1.05 4.45
CA TRP A 38 -15.61 -0.03 5.49
C TRP A 38 -15.97 -0.64 6.86
N LYS A 39 -16.96 -1.53 6.92
CA LYS A 39 -17.33 -2.24 8.15
C LYS A 39 -16.16 -3.02 8.74
N LEU A 40 -15.37 -3.68 7.88
CA LEU A 40 -14.20 -4.45 8.29
C LEU A 40 -13.13 -3.55 8.93
N ILE A 41 -12.97 -2.34 8.41
CA ILE A 41 -12.01 -1.35 8.92
C ILE A 41 -12.51 -0.71 10.21
N GLU A 42 -13.80 -0.42 10.32
CA GLU A 42 -14.42 0.11 11.54
C GLU A 42 -14.34 -0.90 12.69
N HIS A 43 -14.51 -2.20 12.41
CA HIS A 43 -14.41 -3.26 13.41
C HIS A 43 -12.98 -3.57 13.87
N HIS A 44 -11.99 -3.43 13.00
CA HIS A 44 -10.62 -3.83 13.31
C HIS A 44 -9.65 -2.65 13.49
N GLY A 45 -9.96 -1.45 13.01
CA GLY A 45 -9.19 -0.22 13.23
C GLY A 45 -7.85 -0.15 12.48
N VAL A 46 -7.70 -0.89 11.37
CA VAL A 46 -6.36 -1.23 10.83
C VAL A 46 -6.07 -0.61 9.46
N GLU A 47 -6.70 0.51 9.11
CA GLU A 47 -6.34 1.18 7.84
C GLU A 47 -4.85 1.53 7.78
N ALA A 48 -4.24 1.73 8.95
CA ALA A 48 -2.90 2.27 9.09
C ALA A 48 -1.79 1.23 9.36
N ILE A 49 -2.02 -0.09 9.33
CA ILE A 49 -0.89 -1.06 9.37
C ILE A 49 -0.34 -1.34 7.96
N VAL A 50 -1.21 -1.32 6.95
CA VAL A 50 -0.84 -1.63 5.58
C VAL A 50 -0.30 -0.42 4.82
N ASP A 51 -0.80 0.80 5.11
CA ASP A 51 -0.32 2.03 4.45
C ASP A 51 0.96 2.59 5.11
N ASP A 52 1.31 2.20 6.35
CA ASP A 52 2.46 2.77 7.09
C ASP A 52 3.83 2.20 6.68
N ASP A 53 3.89 0.98 6.14
CA ASP A 53 5.15 0.24 6.19
C ASP A 53 5.64 -0.34 4.85
N LEU A 54 6.94 -0.18 4.67
CA LEU A 54 7.81 -0.65 3.59
C LEU A 54 7.50 -0.21 2.16
N THR A 55 6.27 -0.26 1.65
CA THR A 55 5.97 -0.09 0.21
C THR A 55 6.48 1.25 -0.33
N SER A 56 6.11 2.36 0.31
CA SER A 56 6.56 3.70 -0.09
C SER A 56 8.08 3.87 0.10
N ARG A 57 8.65 3.34 1.19
CA ARG A 57 10.08 3.44 1.49
C ARG A 57 10.94 2.58 0.53
N ILE A 58 10.45 1.40 0.14
CA ILE A 58 11.06 0.51 -0.85
C ILE A 58 10.96 1.13 -2.24
N LEU A 59 9.84 1.77 -2.58
CA LEU A 59 9.72 2.51 -3.84
C LEU A 59 10.76 3.63 -3.90
N LEU A 60 10.90 4.37 -2.79
CA LEU A 60 11.78 5.54 -2.72
C LEU A 60 13.26 5.13 -2.72
N LEU A 61 13.66 4.13 -1.92
CA LEU A 61 15.04 3.63 -1.91
C LEU A 61 15.38 2.76 -3.13
N GLY A 62 14.53 1.77 -3.42
CA GLY A 62 14.76 0.81 -4.50
C GLY A 62 14.62 1.44 -5.88
N GLY A 63 13.56 2.24 -6.09
CA GLY A 63 13.30 2.91 -7.35
C GLY A 63 14.37 3.96 -7.68
N ASN A 64 14.64 4.90 -6.77
CA ASN A 64 15.64 5.96 -7.03
C ASN A 64 17.07 5.42 -7.00
N GLY A 65 17.38 4.49 -6.09
CA GLY A 65 18.72 3.91 -5.99
C GLY A 65 19.08 3.10 -7.23
N TRP A 66 18.21 2.17 -7.64
CA TRP A 66 18.48 1.32 -8.80
C TRP A 66 18.42 2.09 -10.12
N ALA A 67 17.42 2.97 -10.29
CA ALA A 67 17.33 3.81 -11.49
C ALA A 67 18.50 4.81 -11.58
N GLY A 68 18.99 5.31 -10.45
CA GLY A 68 20.18 6.16 -10.38
C GLY A 68 21.46 5.44 -10.79
N VAL A 69 21.69 4.21 -10.28
CA VAL A 69 22.85 3.39 -10.66
C VAL A 69 22.80 3.05 -12.16
N MET A 70 21.65 2.61 -12.67
CA MET A 70 21.50 2.31 -14.10
C MET A 70 21.71 3.54 -14.98
N SER A 71 21.21 4.71 -14.56
CA SER A 71 21.41 5.97 -15.27
C SER A 71 22.88 6.40 -15.28
N ALA A 72 23.57 6.26 -14.14
CA ALA A 72 24.99 6.57 -14.04
C ALA A 72 25.86 5.63 -14.89
N LEU A 73 25.53 4.33 -14.94
CA LEU A 73 26.19 3.35 -15.79
C LEU A 73 25.95 3.63 -17.29
N THR A 74 24.73 4.05 -17.66
CA THR A 74 24.41 4.38 -19.06
C THR A 74 25.11 5.68 -19.49
N ALA A 75 25.19 6.66 -18.60
CA ALA A 75 25.90 7.92 -18.83
C ALA A 75 27.42 7.70 -18.96
N SER A 76 28.02 6.84 -18.13
CA SER A 76 29.46 6.53 -18.21
C SER A 76 29.81 5.70 -19.44
N ALA A 77 28.96 4.74 -19.83
CA ALA A 77 29.16 3.94 -21.04
C ALA A 77 29.08 4.77 -22.34
N LEU A 78 28.30 5.86 -22.33
CA LEU A 78 28.03 6.67 -23.53
C LEU A 78 28.76 8.02 -23.54
N ALA A 79 29.61 8.27 -22.53
CA ALA A 79 30.32 9.53 -22.29
C ALA A 79 31.20 10.01 -23.46
N GLY A 80 31.54 9.14 -24.41
CA GLY A 80 32.45 9.46 -25.52
C GLY A 80 31.84 9.47 -26.92
N SER A 81 30.57 9.08 -27.14
CA SER A 81 30.15 8.65 -28.49
C SER A 81 28.85 9.24 -29.07
N SER A 82 27.99 9.94 -28.31
CA SER A 82 26.69 10.35 -28.89
C SER A 82 26.07 11.62 -28.29
N SER A 83 25.51 12.49 -29.15
CA SER A 83 24.69 13.64 -28.75
C SER A 83 23.35 13.25 -28.11
N HIS A 84 22.93 11.99 -28.29
CA HIS A 84 21.68 11.45 -27.75
C HIS A 84 21.85 10.75 -26.39
N ALA A 85 23.01 10.84 -25.75
CA ALA A 85 23.28 10.13 -24.49
C ALA A 85 22.30 10.49 -23.37
N THR A 86 21.90 11.76 -23.28
CA THR A 86 20.90 12.23 -22.31
C THR A 86 19.54 11.56 -22.50
N PHE A 87 19.13 11.32 -23.75
CA PHE A 87 17.86 10.68 -24.07
C PHE A 87 17.84 9.21 -23.63
N PHE A 88 18.91 8.46 -23.93
CA PHE A 88 19.02 7.06 -23.52
C PHE A 88 19.08 6.89 -22.00
N THR A 89 19.80 7.75 -21.31
CA THR A 89 19.86 7.73 -19.84
C THR A 89 18.50 8.04 -19.21
N LEU A 90 17.77 9.03 -19.74
CA LEU A 90 16.42 9.35 -19.24
C LEU A 90 15.41 8.23 -19.54
N ALA A 91 15.49 7.60 -20.72
CA ALA A 91 14.68 6.45 -21.07
C ALA A 91 14.96 5.25 -20.15
N ALA A 92 16.23 4.97 -19.85
CA ALA A 92 16.61 3.90 -18.92
C ALA A 92 16.11 4.18 -17.49
N PHE A 93 16.23 5.43 -17.01
CA PHE A 93 15.70 5.84 -15.71
C PHE A 93 14.18 5.59 -15.60
N THR A 94 13.42 6.04 -16.58
CA THR A 94 11.95 5.93 -16.58
C THR A 94 11.48 4.48 -16.66
N LEU A 95 12.13 3.64 -17.47
CA LEU A 95 11.82 2.21 -17.54
C LEU A 95 12.14 1.48 -16.23
N CYS A 96 13.29 1.78 -15.59
CA CYS A 96 13.62 1.18 -14.30
C CYS A 96 12.65 1.62 -13.19
N TYR A 97 12.33 2.92 -13.15
CA TYR A 97 11.42 3.45 -12.15
C TYR A 97 10.00 2.85 -12.29
N THR A 98 9.49 2.75 -13.51
CA THR A 98 8.13 2.21 -13.77
C THR A 98 8.03 0.72 -13.43
N THR A 99 9.04 -0.09 -13.77
CA THR A 99 9.06 -1.53 -13.46
C THR A 99 9.08 -1.80 -11.95
N ILE A 100 9.92 -1.09 -11.18
CA ILE A 100 9.96 -1.20 -9.72
C ILE A 100 8.65 -0.71 -9.09
N SER A 101 8.08 0.36 -9.65
CA SER A 101 6.80 0.89 -9.18
C SER A 101 5.65 -0.08 -9.40
N LEU A 102 5.65 -0.81 -10.50
CA LEU A 102 4.66 -1.84 -10.78
C LEU A 102 4.79 -3.01 -9.80
N ALA A 103 6.01 -3.52 -9.59
CA ALA A 103 6.27 -4.61 -8.64
C ALA A 103 5.81 -4.25 -7.21
N THR A 104 6.08 -3.02 -6.80
CA THR A 104 5.72 -2.52 -5.47
C THR A 104 4.20 -2.41 -5.29
N GLN A 105 3.47 -1.99 -6.33
CA GLN A 105 2.00 -1.95 -6.31
C GLN A 105 1.38 -3.34 -6.19
N VAL A 106 1.96 -4.35 -6.86
CA VAL A 106 1.51 -5.75 -6.74
C VAL A 106 1.69 -6.25 -5.31
N ILE A 107 2.85 -6.00 -4.70
CA ILE A 107 3.10 -6.39 -3.30
C ILE A 107 2.09 -5.71 -2.36
N ALA A 108 1.83 -4.41 -2.56
CA ALA A 108 0.84 -3.69 -1.77
C ALA A 108 -0.57 -4.26 -1.93
N ALA A 109 -0.95 -4.70 -3.14
CA ALA A 109 -2.23 -5.36 -3.37
C ALA A 109 -2.32 -6.71 -2.65
N VAL A 110 -1.26 -7.53 -2.69
CA VAL A 110 -1.19 -8.83 -1.99
C VAL A 110 -1.34 -8.64 -0.47
N ILE A 111 -0.65 -7.66 0.11
CA ILE A 111 -0.74 -7.37 1.55
C ILE A 111 -2.17 -6.96 1.93
N LYS A 112 -2.82 -6.10 1.13
CA LYS A 112 -4.22 -5.70 1.36
C LYS A 112 -5.16 -6.90 1.31
N THR A 113 -5.00 -7.80 0.34
CA THR A 113 -5.80 -9.02 0.23
C THR A 113 -5.61 -9.96 1.42
N LEU A 114 -4.36 -10.18 1.82
CA LEU A 114 -4.03 -11.03 2.96
C LEU A 114 -4.61 -10.45 4.26
N PHE A 115 -4.57 -9.12 4.39
CA PHE A 115 -5.14 -8.42 5.53
C PHE A 115 -6.67 -8.53 5.59
N VAL A 116 -7.37 -8.35 4.45
CA VAL A 116 -8.83 -8.56 4.38
C VAL A 116 -9.17 -9.99 4.80
N CYS A 117 -8.43 -10.98 4.30
CA CYS A 117 -8.63 -12.38 4.68
C CYS A 117 -8.39 -12.62 6.19
N PHE A 118 -7.37 -11.98 6.77
CA PHE A 118 -7.11 -12.03 8.21
C PHE A 118 -8.28 -11.44 9.02
N ALA A 119 -8.78 -10.28 8.60
CA ALA A 119 -9.87 -9.59 9.30
C ALA A 119 -11.20 -10.35 9.21
N GLU A 120 -11.49 -11.00 8.08
CA GLU A 120 -12.72 -11.79 7.93
C GLU A 120 -12.70 -13.08 8.76
N ASN A 121 -11.59 -13.83 8.78
CA ASN A 121 -11.51 -15.12 9.45
C ASN A 121 -10.10 -15.42 10.01
N PRO A 122 -9.74 -14.87 11.18
CA PRO A 122 -8.39 -15.02 11.74
C PRO A 122 -8.02 -16.47 12.05
N GLY A 123 -9.00 -17.31 12.42
CA GLY A 123 -8.78 -18.72 12.76
C GLY A 123 -8.39 -19.61 11.57
N ARG A 124 -8.80 -19.26 10.34
CA ARG A 124 -8.36 -20.01 9.15
C ARG A 124 -6.93 -19.66 8.76
N LEU A 125 -6.54 -18.40 8.95
CA LEU A 125 -5.18 -17.96 8.63
C LEU A 125 -4.15 -18.53 9.60
N SER A 126 -4.48 -18.66 10.88
CA SER A 126 -3.59 -19.27 11.89
C SER A 126 -3.26 -20.74 11.59
N GLN A 127 -4.23 -21.48 11.04
CA GLN A 127 -4.05 -22.87 10.64
C GLN A 127 -3.19 -23.01 9.38
N LEU A 128 -3.36 -22.11 8.41
CA LEU A 128 -2.66 -22.20 7.13
C LEU A 128 -1.23 -21.64 7.21
N HIS A 129 -1.04 -20.51 7.89
CA HIS A 129 0.23 -19.80 7.97
C HIS A 129 0.45 -19.18 9.37
N PRO A 130 0.85 -19.98 10.38
CA PRO A 130 0.96 -19.54 11.77
C PRO A 130 1.98 -18.40 11.96
N LEU A 131 3.07 -18.39 11.20
CA LEU A 131 4.08 -17.33 11.25
C LEU A 131 3.53 -15.95 10.84
N ILE A 132 2.71 -15.93 9.79
CA ILE A 132 2.12 -14.71 9.25
C ILE A 132 1.09 -14.16 10.25
N TYR A 133 0.27 -15.05 10.80
CA TYR A 133 -0.71 -14.73 11.83
C TYR A 133 -0.05 -14.07 13.07
N HIS A 134 0.98 -14.68 13.64
CA HIS A 134 1.68 -14.13 14.81
C HIS A 134 2.28 -12.75 14.53
N ARG A 135 2.81 -12.52 13.33
CA ARG A 135 3.35 -11.21 12.94
C ARG A 135 2.26 -10.15 12.85
N PHE A 136 1.12 -10.47 12.22
CA PHE A 136 0.00 -9.53 12.11
C PHE A 136 -0.60 -9.18 13.47
N VAL A 137 -0.78 -10.17 14.35
CA VAL A 137 -1.27 -9.93 15.72
C VAL A 137 -0.33 -8.99 16.48
N ARG A 138 0.98 -9.25 16.44
CA ARG A 138 1.97 -8.39 17.11
C ARG A 138 1.98 -6.95 16.55
N LEU A 139 1.83 -6.79 15.24
CA LEU A 139 1.74 -5.47 14.61
C LEU A 139 0.48 -4.72 15.05
N ALA A 140 -0.66 -5.43 15.16
CA ALA A 140 -1.91 -4.87 15.63
C ALA A 140 -1.81 -4.39 17.10
N GLU A 141 -1.21 -5.21 17.97
CA GLU A 141 -0.94 -4.83 19.36
C GLU A 141 -0.03 -3.59 19.46
N LEU A 142 1.08 -3.57 18.72
CA LEU A 142 2.00 -2.43 18.71
C LEU A 142 1.35 -1.12 18.22
N LYS A 143 0.41 -1.21 17.28
CA LYS A 143 -0.34 -0.03 16.83
C LYS A 143 -1.30 0.45 17.94
N SER A 144 -2.06 -0.46 18.54
CA SER A 144 -2.94 -0.14 19.68
C SER A 144 -2.18 0.56 20.82
N PHE A 145 -1.00 0.06 21.18
CA PHE A 145 -0.14 0.72 22.18
C PHE A 145 0.34 2.12 21.76
N ARG A 146 0.68 2.29 20.48
CA ARG A 146 1.11 3.59 19.93
C ARG A 146 -0.04 4.60 19.92
N ASP A 147 -1.24 4.17 19.55
CA ASP A 147 -2.42 5.03 19.54
C ASP A 147 -2.78 5.46 20.97
N HIS A 148 -2.71 4.56 21.95
CA HIS A 148 -2.86 4.92 23.38
C HIS A 148 -1.80 5.88 23.91
N LYS A 149 -0.56 5.82 23.39
CA LYS A 149 0.54 6.72 23.78
C LYS A 149 0.42 8.12 23.16
N THR A 150 -0.50 8.32 22.20
CA THR A 150 -0.66 9.60 21.48
C THR A 150 -1.97 10.32 21.85
N PRO A 151 -2.20 10.74 23.11
CA PRO A 151 -3.35 11.58 23.44
C PRO A 151 -3.06 13.02 22.97
N GLY A 152 -3.37 13.36 21.72
CA GLY A 152 -3.38 14.78 21.31
C GLY A 152 -2.97 15.12 19.88
N SER A 153 -3.51 14.47 18.86
CA SER A 153 -3.66 15.16 17.57
C SER A 153 -5.11 15.04 17.10
N THR A 154 -5.95 15.89 17.69
CA THR A 154 -7.25 16.28 17.13
C THR A 154 -7.09 16.67 15.66
N PRO A 155 -7.94 16.18 14.74
CA PRO A 155 -7.91 16.64 13.36
C PRO A 155 -8.43 18.09 13.30
N ALA A 156 -7.65 18.96 12.66
CA ALA A 156 -8.08 20.27 12.18
C ALA A 156 -8.62 20.14 10.75
#